data_AF-A0AAJ1BRJ6-F1
#
_entry.id   AF-A0AAJ1BRJ6-F1
#
_cell.length_a   1.000
_cell.length_b   1.000
_cell.length_c   1.000
_cell.angle_alpha   90.00
_cell.angle_beta   90.00
_cell.angle_gamma   90.00
#
_symmetry.space_group_name_H-M   'P 1'
#
loop_
_entity.id
_entity.type
_entity.pdbx_description
1 polymer ?
#
loop_
_entity_poly.entity_id
_entity_poly.type
_entity_poly.pdbx_seq_one_letter_code
_entity_poly.pdbx_strand_id
1 'polypeptide(L)'
;LWSDDDGDGYADQSGTALSDDCPGVAGASTEDRLGCIDTDGDGWSDEADYYPADAERHVKSNLPMIVLIAAIVAGTATLLILRRRSRRTASHALGQPSIAPPPEPAPVQQAPPRPAGGLPPGWTEEQWEYYGQEWLDDE
;
A
#
# COMPACT_ATOMS: atom_id res chain seq x y z
N LEU A 1 -5.15 49.00 29.09
CA LEU A 1 -6.43 48.31 28.86
C LEU A 1 -7.55 49.07 29.53
N TRP A 2 -8.79 48.99 29.05
CA TRP A 2 -9.95 49.58 29.75
C TRP A 2 -10.79 48.51 30.50
N SER A 3 -10.56 47.23 30.20
CA SER A 3 -11.07 46.03 30.87
C SER A 3 -9.86 45.12 31.05
N ASP A 4 -9.45 44.88 32.29
CA ASP A 4 -8.26 44.14 32.75
C ASP A 4 -8.42 44.06 34.28
N ASP A 5 -9.21 43.08 34.74
CA ASP A 5 -9.67 43.00 36.14
C ASP A 5 -8.56 42.54 37.09
N ASP A 6 -7.70 41.63 36.62
CA ASP A 6 -6.60 41.05 37.39
C ASP A 6 -5.25 41.75 37.18
N GLY A 7 -5.14 42.64 36.19
CA GLY A 7 -4.03 43.57 36.02
C GLY A 7 -2.79 42.94 35.38
N ASP A 8 -2.96 41.87 34.61
CA ASP A 8 -1.87 41.16 33.95
C ASP A 8 -1.50 41.74 32.56
N GLY A 9 -2.33 42.67 32.07
CA GLY A 9 -2.13 43.33 30.78
C GLY A 9 -2.84 42.66 29.62
N TYR A 10 -3.71 41.69 29.87
CA TYR A 10 -4.66 41.13 28.94
C TYR A 10 -6.08 41.64 29.21
N ALA A 11 -6.90 41.68 28.16
CA ALA A 11 -8.19 42.34 28.23
C ALA A 11 -9.31 41.33 28.44
N ASP A 12 -10.14 41.48 29.48
CA ASP A 12 -11.28 40.58 29.75
C ASP A 12 -12.30 40.52 28.60
N GLN A 13 -12.28 41.51 27.71
CA GLN A 13 -13.15 41.58 26.56
C GLN A 13 -12.85 40.44 25.57
N SER A 14 -13.81 39.54 25.35
CA SER A 14 -13.67 38.46 24.37
C SER A 14 -13.65 38.97 22.91
N GLY A 15 -13.04 38.20 22.00
CA GLY A 15 -13.13 38.42 20.55
C GLY A 15 -12.02 39.30 19.95
N THR A 16 -10.93 39.51 20.70
CA THR A 16 -9.73 40.22 20.25
C THR A 16 -8.50 39.33 20.45
N ALA A 17 -7.37 39.69 19.82
CA ALA A 17 -6.10 38.97 20.01
C ALA A 17 -5.44 39.24 21.37
N LEU A 18 -5.98 40.18 22.15
CA LEU A 18 -5.55 40.48 23.51
C LEU A 18 -6.60 40.03 24.52
N SER A 19 -7.55 39.20 24.10
CA SER A 19 -8.58 38.69 24.98
C SER A 19 -7.96 37.72 25.96
N ASP A 20 -8.15 38.01 27.25
CA ASP A 20 -7.73 37.14 28.33
C ASP A 20 -8.63 35.89 28.40
N ASP A 21 -8.01 34.72 28.46
CA ASP A 21 -8.65 33.42 28.63
C ASP A 21 -8.85 33.07 30.12
N CYS A 22 -8.24 33.83 31.04
CA CYS A 22 -8.33 33.73 32.48
C CYS A 22 -8.66 35.07 33.22
N PRO A 23 -9.78 35.77 32.92
CA PRO A 23 -10.06 37.16 33.39
C PRO A 23 -10.16 37.43 34.90
N GLY A 24 -9.94 36.43 35.75
CA GLY A 24 -9.95 36.60 37.21
C GLY A 24 -8.69 36.08 37.87
N VAL A 25 -7.66 35.76 37.09
CA VAL A 25 -6.42 35.15 37.55
C VAL A 25 -5.28 35.64 36.68
N ALA A 26 -4.53 36.62 37.20
CA ALA A 26 -3.38 37.16 36.53
C ALA A 26 -2.37 36.09 36.13
N GLY A 27 -1.98 36.10 34.87
CA GLY A 27 -1.06 35.12 34.30
C GLY A 27 -0.12 35.70 33.25
N ALA A 28 0.73 34.84 32.71
CA ALA A 28 1.77 35.22 31.74
C ALA A 28 1.82 34.31 30.50
N SER A 29 0.92 33.32 30.43
CA SER A 29 0.82 32.42 29.29
C SER A 29 0.46 33.20 28.01
N THR A 30 1.06 32.79 26.89
CA THR A 30 0.91 33.48 25.59
C THR A 30 0.63 32.56 24.40
N GLU A 31 0.88 31.25 24.52
CA GLU A 31 0.85 30.35 23.37
C GLU A 31 -0.47 29.59 23.21
N ASP A 32 -1.10 29.18 24.31
CA ASP A 32 -2.34 28.40 24.27
C ASP A 32 -3.54 29.14 24.88
N ARG A 33 -3.34 29.73 26.07
CA ARG A 33 -4.37 30.45 26.82
C ARG A 33 -3.79 31.75 27.34
N LEU A 34 -4.15 32.84 26.69
CA LEU A 34 -3.59 34.16 26.95
C LEU A 34 -4.01 34.63 28.36
N GLY A 35 -3.08 35.18 29.14
CA GLY A 35 -3.36 35.69 30.49
C GLY A 35 -3.59 34.63 31.57
N CYS A 36 -3.45 33.35 31.24
CA CYS A 36 -3.51 32.28 32.24
C CYS A 36 -2.17 32.08 32.97
N ILE A 37 -2.23 31.48 34.15
CA ILE A 37 -1.05 31.14 34.96
C ILE A 37 -0.08 30.31 34.12
N ASP A 38 1.18 30.75 34.11
CA ASP A 38 2.35 30.05 33.56
C ASP A 38 3.43 30.13 34.64
N THR A 39 3.61 29.02 35.37
CA THR A 39 4.45 28.96 36.57
C THR A 39 5.94 28.95 36.24
N ASP A 40 6.34 28.40 35.09
CA ASP A 40 7.75 28.27 34.70
C ASP A 40 8.20 29.26 33.61
N GLY A 41 7.25 29.95 32.98
CA GLY A 41 7.49 31.05 32.06
C GLY A 41 7.87 30.59 30.66
N ASP A 42 7.45 29.40 30.24
CA ASP A 42 7.73 28.87 28.90
C ASP A 42 6.73 29.34 27.82
N GLY A 43 5.69 30.06 28.26
CA GLY A 43 4.64 30.62 27.44
C GLY A 43 3.36 29.78 27.38
N TRP A 44 3.34 28.57 27.96
CA TRP A 44 2.16 27.72 28.05
C TRP A 44 1.49 27.81 29.41
N SER A 45 0.16 27.73 29.43
CA SER A 45 -0.59 27.75 30.69
C SER A 45 -0.42 26.45 31.48
N ASP A 46 -0.36 26.57 32.82
CA ASP A 46 -0.26 25.44 33.75
C ASP A 46 -1.34 24.36 33.55
N GLU A 47 -2.50 24.75 33.02
CA GLU A 47 -3.63 23.82 32.77
C GLU A 47 -3.43 23.00 31.50
N ALA A 48 -2.73 23.53 30.49
CA ALA A 48 -2.42 22.82 29.26
C ALA A 48 -1.02 22.17 29.27
N ASP A 49 -0.16 22.60 30.18
CA ASP A 49 1.19 22.08 30.35
C ASP A 49 1.20 20.73 31.12
N TYR A 50 1.91 19.74 30.56
CA TYR A 50 2.16 18.48 31.24
C TYR A 50 3.24 18.56 32.34
N TYR A 51 4.14 19.53 32.27
CA TYR A 51 5.22 19.81 33.23
C TYR A 51 5.27 21.31 33.62
N PRO A 52 4.25 21.82 34.35
CA PRO A 52 4.08 23.26 34.69
C PRO A 52 5.15 23.87 35.62
N ALA A 53 6.28 23.20 35.81
CA ALA A 53 7.40 23.67 36.61
C ALA A 53 8.75 23.45 35.90
N ASP A 54 8.72 23.10 34.61
CA ASP A 54 9.87 22.77 33.77
C ASP A 54 9.76 23.52 32.44
N ALA A 55 10.32 24.73 32.40
CA ALA A 55 10.22 25.62 31.25
C ALA A 55 10.87 25.09 29.95
N GLU A 56 11.54 23.94 29.99
CA GLU A 56 12.07 23.28 28.79
C GLU A 56 11.04 22.34 28.13
N ARG A 57 9.90 22.08 28.77
CA ARG A 57 8.96 21.02 28.35
C ARG A 57 7.49 21.32 28.66
N HIS A 58 6.70 21.60 27.63
CA HIS A 58 5.25 21.72 27.76
C HIS A 58 4.44 20.47 27.33
N VAL A 59 4.96 19.67 26.37
CA VAL A 59 4.23 18.49 25.83
C VAL A 59 4.77 17.15 26.33
N LYS A 60 3.86 16.18 26.46
CA LYS A 60 4.24 14.78 26.73
C LYS A 60 5.07 14.20 25.58
N SER A 61 6.22 13.62 25.91
CA SER A 61 7.07 12.94 24.93
C SER A 61 6.32 11.78 24.26
N ASN A 62 6.05 11.93 22.96
CA ASN A 62 5.43 10.91 22.11
C ASN A 62 6.45 9.95 21.48
N LEU A 63 7.75 10.14 21.78
CA LEU A 63 8.83 9.30 21.30
C LEU A 63 8.58 7.79 21.52
N PRO A 64 8.10 7.29 22.68
CA PRO A 64 7.81 5.86 22.83
C PRO A 64 6.74 5.36 21.84
N MET A 65 5.70 6.15 21.57
CA MET A 65 4.67 5.79 20.59
C MET A 65 5.22 5.79 19.16
N ILE A 66 6.05 6.78 18.81
CA ILE A 66 6.70 6.86 17.49
C ILE A 66 7.63 5.66 17.29
N VAL A 67 8.43 5.30 18.30
CA VAL A 67 9.33 4.15 18.26
C VAL A 67 8.55 2.84 18.11
N LEU A 68 7.42 2.68 18.81
CA LEU A 68 6.54 1.51 18.67
C LEU A 68 5.98 1.42 17.25
N ILE A 69 5.47 2.52 16.70
CA ILE A 69 4.94 2.55 15.32
C ILE A 69 6.05 2.20 14.32
N ALA A 70 7.24 2.80 14.48
CA ALA A 70 8.38 2.52 13.61
C ALA A 70 8.81 1.04 13.67
N ALA A 71 8.82 0.44 14.86
CA ALA A 71 9.14 -0.98 15.04
C ALA A 71 8.11 -1.89 14.36
N ILE A 72 6.82 -1.57 14.45
CA ILE A 72 5.74 -2.30 13.76
C ILE A 72 5.89 -2.18 12.25
N VAL A 73 6.16 -0.97 11.73
CA VAL A 73 6.36 -0.75 10.28
C VAL A 73 7.60 -1.50 9.78
N ALA A 74 8.72 -1.43 10.51
CA ALA A 74 9.95 -2.13 10.16
C ALA A 74 9.75 -3.67 10.21
N GLY A 75 9.05 -4.18 11.22
CA GLY A 75 8.75 -5.59 11.36
C GLY A 75 7.84 -6.09 10.23
N THR A 76 6.77 -5.37 9.92
CA THR A 76 5.85 -5.71 8.82
C THR A 76 6.53 -5.63 7.46
N ALA A 77 7.33 -4.59 7.19
CA ALA A 77 8.11 -4.46 5.95
C ALA A 77 9.12 -5.61 5.80
N THR A 78 9.82 -5.95 6.88
CA THR A 78 10.77 -7.06 6.90
C THR A 78 10.07 -8.40 6.64
N LEU A 79 8.92 -8.64 7.27
CA LEU A 79 8.10 -9.83 7.04
C LEU A 79 7.62 -9.92 5.58
N LEU A 80 7.19 -8.79 4.99
CA LEU A 80 6.76 -8.74 3.58
C LEU A 80 7.93 -9.03 2.62
N ILE A 81 9.12 -8.49 2.90
CA ILE A 81 10.33 -8.75 2.11
C ILE A 81 10.75 -10.22 2.23
N LEU A 82 10.73 -10.79 3.44
CA LEU A 82 11.03 -12.21 3.67
C LEU A 82 10.00 -13.11 2.98
N ARG A 83 8.72 -12.77 3.02
CA ARG A 83 7.66 -13.49 2.30
C ARG A 83 7.83 -13.39 0.78
N ARG A 84 8.26 -12.24 0.25
CA ARG A 84 8.58 -12.06 -1.18
C ARG A 84 9.82 -12.85 -1.59
N ARG A 85 10.86 -12.89 -0.75
CA ARG A 85 12.06 -13.71 -0.98
C ARG A 85 11.72 -15.20 -0.97
N SER A 86 10.99 -15.69 0.02
CA SER A 86 10.55 -17.08 0.11
C SER A 86 9.72 -17.52 -1.11
N ARG A 87 8.81 -16.66 -1.61
CA ARG A 87 8.09 -16.93 -2.87
C ARG A 87 9.03 -17.05 -4.07
N ARG A 88 10.06 -16.22 -4.17
CA ARG A 88 11.06 -16.31 -5.27
C ARG A 88 11.88 -17.58 -5.21
N THR A 89 12.27 -18.04 -4.02
CA THR A 89 12.98 -19.32 -3.86
C THR A 89 12.06 -20.50 -4.16
N ALA A 90 10.79 -20.45 -3.74
CA ALA A 90 9.80 -21.47 -4.08
C ALA A 90 9.55 -21.55 -5.61
N SER A 91 9.51 -20.42 -6.31
CA SER A 91 9.40 -20.37 -7.77
C SER A 91 10.65 -20.90 -8.51
N HIS A 92 11.81 -20.99 -7.85
CA HIS A 92 13.01 -21.65 -8.40
C HIS A 92 13.10 -23.13 -8.04
N ALA A 93 12.48 -23.56 -6.92
CA ALA A 93 12.47 -24.96 -6.48
C ALA A 93 11.36 -25.79 -7.14
N LEU A 94 10.27 -25.15 -7.61
CA LEU A 94 9.20 -25.79 -8.37
C LEU A 94 9.19 -25.22 -9.80
N GLY A 95 9.87 -25.89 -10.72
CA GLY A 95 9.66 -25.70 -12.14
C GLY A 95 10.91 -25.31 -12.91
N GLN A 96 11.80 -26.30 -13.10
CA GLN A 96 12.30 -26.47 -14.45
C GLN A 96 11.07 -26.85 -15.28
N PRO A 97 10.61 -26.05 -16.26
CA PRO A 97 9.65 -26.56 -17.21
C PRO A 97 10.36 -27.70 -17.91
N SER A 98 9.96 -28.93 -17.58
CA SER A 98 10.16 -30.04 -18.48
C SER A 98 9.39 -29.63 -19.72
N ILE A 99 10.11 -29.06 -20.68
CA ILE A 99 9.65 -28.97 -22.06
C ILE A 99 9.39 -30.43 -22.40
N ALA A 100 8.13 -30.84 -22.32
CA ALA A 100 7.71 -32.06 -22.98
C ALA A 100 8.25 -31.95 -24.41
N PRO A 101 8.87 -32.99 -24.98
CA PRO A 101 9.12 -32.98 -26.40
C PRO A 101 7.82 -32.54 -27.08
N PRO A 102 7.89 -31.63 -28.07
CA PRO A 102 6.71 -31.10 -28.74
C PRO A 102 5.77 -32.27 -29.08
N PRO A 103 4.44 -32.12 -28.91
CA PRO A 103 3.52 -33.19 -29.24
C PRO A 103 3.86 -33.68 -30.65
N GLU A 104 4.14 -34.97 -30.74
CA GLU A 104 4.33 -35.64 -32.02
C GLU A 104 3.17 -35.21 -32.92
N PRO A 105 3.44 -34.67 -34.13
CA PRO A 105 2.38 -34.23 -35.01
C PRO A 105 1.39 -35.38 -35.17
N ALA A 106 0.10 -35.07 -35.02
CA ALA A 106 -0.99 -36.02 -35.23
C ALA A 106 -0.71 -36.86 -36.49
N PRO A 107 -1.04 -38.17 -36.51
CA PRO A 107 -0.73 -39.02 -37.64
C PRO A 107 -1.28 -38.35 -38.90
N VAL A 108 -0.36 -37.89 -39.74
CA VAL A 108 -0.64 -37.44 -41.09
C VAL A 108 -1.41 -38.57 -41.75
N GLN A 109 -2.68 -38.33 -42.09
CA GLN A 109 -3.45 -39.29 -42.87
C GLN A 109 -2.68 -39.52 -44.16
N GLN A 110 -2.03 -40.67 -44.28
CA GLN A 110 -1.36 -41.07 -45.50
C GLN A 110 -2.47 -41.36 -46.50
N ALA A 111 -2.54 -40.57 -47.57
CA ALA A 111 -3.48 -40.80 -48.65
C ALA A 111 -3.38 -42.26 -49.13
N PRO A 112 -4.52 -42.93 -49.40
CA PRO A 112 -4.49 -44.32 -49.84
C PRO A 112 -3.72 -44.49 -51.15
N PRO A 113 -3.09 -45.67 -51.35
CA PRO A 113 -2.28 -45.94 -52.51
C PRO A 113 -3.09 -45.77 -53.80
N ARG A 114 -2.53 -45.04 -54.76
CA ARG A 114 -3.22 -44.75 -56.03
C ARG A 114 -3.37 -46.02 -56.88
N PRO A 115 -4.53 -46.24 -57.53
CA PRO A 115 -4.72 -47.36 -58.44
C PRO A 115 -3.83 -47.24 -59.68
N ALA A 116 -3.41 -48.38 -60.23
CA ALA A 116 -2.45 -48.44 -61.35
C ALA A 116 -2.94 -47.77 -62.66
N GLY A 117 -4.26 -47.53 -62.77
CA GLY A 117 -4.90 -46.85 -63.89
C GLY A 117 -4.94 -45.31 -63.81
N GLY A 118 -4.45 -44.71 -62.72
CA GLY A 118 -4.59 -43.27 -62.44
C GLY A 118 -5.90 -42.94 -61.71
N LEU A 119 -6.07 -41.68 -61.32
CA LEU A 119 -7.29 -41.21 -60.63
C LEU A 119 -8.53 -41.34 -61.54
N PRO A 120 -9.73 -41.53 -60.96
CA PRO A 120 -10.97 -41.60 -61.74
C PRO A 120 -11.22 -40.33 -62.58
N PRO A 121 -11.97 -40.41 -63.71
CA PRO A 121 -12.22 -39.25 -64.56
C PRO A 121 -12.87 -38.10 -63.80
N GLY A 122 -12.18 -36.96 -63.72
CA GLY A 122 -12.68 -35.75 -63.05
C GLY A 122 -12.19 -35.53 -61.61
N TRP A 123 -11.37 -36.43 -61.07
CA TRP A 123 -10.78 -36.29 -59.73
C TRP A 123 -9.41 -35.58 -59.77
N THR A 124 -9.15 -34.75 -58.75
CA THR A 124 -7.85 -34.10 -58.53
C THR A 124 -7.04 -34.78 -57.44
N GLU A 125 -5.73 -34.52 -57.43
CA GLU A 125 -4.80 -35.13 -56.47
C GLU A 125 -5.14 -34.79 -55.01
N GLU A 126 -5.42 -33.52 -54.71
CA GLU A 126 -5.81 -33.08 -53.35
C GLU A 126 -7.16 -33.68 -52.92
N GLN A 127 -8.05 -33.94 -53.88
CA GLN A 127 -9.35 -34.55 -53.58
C GLN A 127 -9.21 -36.04 -53.26
N TRP A 128 -8.24 -36.72 -53.89
CA TRP A 128 -7.88 -38.10 -53.55
C TRP A 128 -7.22 -38.22 -52.18
N GLU A 129 -6.40 -37.24 -51.79
CA GLU A 129 -5.76 -37.23 -50.46
C GLU A 129 -6.76 -37.25 -49.31
N TYR A 130 -7.95 -36.68 -49.51
CA TYR A 130 -8.97 -36.58 -48.46
C TYR A 130 -10.12 -37.61 -48.61
N TYR A 131 -10.58 -37.90 -49.83
CA TYR A 131 -11.76 -38.76 -50.06
C TYR A 131 -11.43 -40.09 -50.77
N GLY A 132 -10.17 -40.34 -51.11
CA GLY A 132 -9.77 -41.55 -51.85
C GLY A 132 -10.00 -42.86 -51.08
N GLN A 133 -10.08 -42.81 -49.75
CA GLN A 133 -10.31 -44.01 -48.93
C GLN A 133 -11.77 -44.47 -49.03
N GLU A 134 -12.71 -43.53 -48.96
CA GLU A 134 -14.15 -43.78 -49.08
C GLU A 134 -14.51 -44.31 -50.48
N TRP A 135 -13.89 -43.77 -51.53
CA TRP A 135 -14.08 -44.26 -52.89
C TRP A 135 -13.61 -45.72 -53.08
N LEU A 136 -12.51 -46.12 -52.43
CA LEU A 136 -12.02 -47.50 -52.47
C LEU A 136 -12.92 -48.47 -51.68
N ASP A 137 -13.63 -47.99 -50.66
CA ASP A 137 -14.54 -48.80 -49.86
C ASP A 137 -15.90 -49.02 -50.57
N ASP A 138 -16.27 -48.12 -51.49
CA ASP A 138 -17.51 -48.16 -52.27
C ASP A 138 -17.39 -48.89 -53.64
N GLU A 139 -16.19 -49.37 -54.01
CA GLU A 139 -15.87 -50.02 -55.31
C GLU A 139 -15.77 -51.56 -55.27
#